data_AF-A0A2V1HMN4-F1
#
_entry.id   AF-A0A2V1HMN4-F1
#
_cell.length_a   1.000
_cell.length_b   1.000
_cell.length_c   1.000
_cell.angle_alpha   90.00
_cell.angle_beta   90.00
_cell.angle_gamma   90.00
#
_symmetry.space_group_name_H-M   'P 1'
#
loop_
_entity.id
_entity.type
_entity.pdbx_description
1 polymer ?
#
loop_
_entity_poly.entity_id
_entity_poly.type
_entity_poly.pdbx_seq_one_letter_code
_entity_poly.pdbx_strand_id
1 'polypeptide(L)'
;MPTAGDGTPTWRSIGRETRGEVLRLAKAGKIHPDPAIAALAYHWSHRPSEDRFANQISGAILLVGTVLALLGFVASSNAVVLVVGVGVTLIVVVAMRRQEAGVAASIRSAYPDTYLLQGGRDEFDGGQLPPPVGAELAERQRLVLDLAEAAWQQVREHASVDFLTDDGRPVVSVEPHKADAAGFWMVADHALNIQIGQSRARWSLRVSPESEALSAAMLQAVIAGRVDETRALGRVAVTVHLADGRELSALADESTVGFLKVPGWRRWGRTREFAPYS
;
A
#
# COMPACT_ATOMS: atom_id res chain seq x y z
N MET A 1 14.99 1.06 2.71
CA MET A 1 15.05 2.32 1.93
C MET A 1 16.50 2.54 1.56
N PRO A 2 16.82 2.76 0.28
CA PRO A 2 18.16 3.19 -0.12
C PRO A 2 18.44 4.52 0.60
N THR A 3 19.33 4.47 1.59
CA THR A 3 19.86 5.67 2.24
C THR A 3 20.71 6.40 1.21
N ALA A 4 20.79 7.73 1.32
CA ALA A 4 21.36 8.63 0.31
C ALA A 4 22.87 8.44 -0.01
N GLY A 5 23.48 7.29 0.32
CA GLY A 5 24.87 6.93 0.05
C GLY A 5 25.09 5.76 -0.91
N ASP A 6 24.05 5.12 -1.46
CA ASP A 6 24.21 3.93 -2.33
C ASP A 6 24.37 4.26 -3.83
N GLY A 7 24.31 5.54 -4.20
CA GLY A 7 24.41 5.96 -5.60
C GLY A 7 23.19 5.61 -6.45
N THR A 8 22.11 5.07 -5.86
CA THR A 8 20.89 4.73 -6.60
C THR A 8 20.21 6.01 -7.07
N PRO A 9 20.01 6.20 -8.39
CA PRO A 9 19.41 7.41 -8.90
C PRO A 9 17.98 7.58 -8.34
N THR A 10 17.70 8.76 -7.81
CA THR A 10 16.34 9.12 -7.38
C THR A 10 15.58 9.72 -8.56
N TRP A 11 14.23 9.74 -8.49
CA TRP A 11 13.42 10.38 -9.53
C TRP A 11 13.81 11.85 -9.80
N ARG A 12 14.41 12.52 -8.81
CA ARG A 12 14.92 13.89 -8.96
C ARG A 12 16.26 13.94 -9.70
N SER A 13 17.12 12.92 -9.57
CA SER A 13 18.46 12.93 -10.13
C SER A 13 18.51 12.55 -11.61
N ILE A 14 17.51 11.86 -12.16
CA ILE A 14 17.49 11.44 -13.59
C ILE A 14 17.26 12.58 -14.59
N GLY A 15 17.26 13.86 -14.17
CA GLY A 15 17.08 15.00 -15.08
C GLY A 15 15.61 15.24 -15.48
N ARG A 16 15.32 16.39 -16.11
CA ARG A 16 13.94 16.72 -16.58
C ARG A 16 13.58 16.01 -17.88
N GLU A 17 14.56 15.85 -18.78
CA GLU A 17 14.38 15.24 -20.10
C GLU A 17 13.98 13.77 -19.99
N THR A 18 14.75 12.97 -19.25
CA THR A 18 14.46 11.56 -18.97
C THR A 18 13.09 11.35 -18.33
N ARG A 19 12.69 12.24 -17.40
CA ARG A 19 11.33 12.21 -16.83
C ARG A 19 10.26 12.46 -17.88
N GLY A 20 10.48 13.42 -18.78
CA GLY A 20 9.60 13.68 -19.91
C GLY A 20 9.49 12.47 -20.85
N GLU A 21 10.61 11.81 -21.10
CA GLU A 21 10.66 10.58 -21.91
C GLU A 21 9.90 9.43 -21.25
N VAL A 22 10.12 9.15 -19.97
CA VAL A 22 9.38 8.12 -19.22
C VAL A 22 7.87 8.37 -19.32
N LEU A 23 7.43 9.62 -19.14
CA LEU A 23 6.01 9.98 -19.24
C LEU A 23 5.46 9.81 -20.66
N ARG A 24 6.24 10.18 -21.67
CA ARG A 24 5.88 10.01 -23.07
C ARG A 24 5.73 8.53 -23.43
N LEU A 25 6.67 7.69 -23.00
CA LEU A 25 6.64 6.24 -23.21
C LEU A 25 5.47 5.60 -22.44
N ALA A 26 5.27 5.98 -21.18
CA ALA A 26 4.18 5.48 -20.35
C ALA A 26 2.79 5.77 -20.95
N LYS A 27 2.56 6.99 -21.46
CA LYS A 27 1.33 7.35 -22.18
C LYS A 27 1.10 6.54 -23.46
N ALA A 28 2.18 6.06 -24.08
CA ALA A 28 2.12 5.17 -25.24
C ALA A 28 2.03 3.68 -24.86
N GLY A 29 1.90 3.36 -23.56
CA GLY A 29 1.92 1.98 -23.06
C GLY A 29 3.28 1.29 -23.21
N LYS A 30 4.37 2.06 -23.28
CA LYS A 30 5.74 1.55 -23.47
C LYS A 30 6.59 1.75 -22.23
N ILE A 31 7.47 0.79 -21.99
CA ILE A 31 8.48 0.79 -20.93
C ILE A 31 9.71 1.57 -21.41
N HIS A 32 10.39 2.26 -20.50
CA HIS A 32 11.68 2.88 -20.78
C HIS A 32 12.75 1.82 -21.08
N PRO A 33 13.58 1.97 -22.13
CA PRO A 33 14.53 0.94 -22.54
C PRO A 33 15.63 0.68 -21.51
N ASP A 34 15.99 1.68 -20.71
CA ASP A 34 16.89 1.51 -19.56
C ASP A 34 16.13 0.92 -18.35
N PRO A 35 16.52 -0.28 -17.87
CA PRO A 35 15.86 -0.96 -16.76
C PRO A 35 15.96 -0.22 -15.43
N ALA A 36 17.03 0.56 -15.20
CA ALA A 36 17.18 1.34 -13.97
C ALA A 36 16.17 2.50 -13.93
N ILE A 37 15.97 3.16 -15.07
CA ILE A 37 14.97 4.24 -15.20
C ILE A 37 13.54 3.66 -15.14
N ALA A 38 13.30 2.49 -15.73
CA ALA A 38 12.04 1.76 -15.66
C ALA A 38 11.65 1.42 -14.20
N ALA A 39 12.56 0.79 -13.46
CA ALA A 39 12.36 0.47 -12.05
C ALA A 39 12.10 1.73 -11.21
N LEU A 40 12.87 2.79 -11.45
CA LEU A 40 12.70 4.05 -10.76
C LEU A 40 11.33 4.71 -11.03
N ALA A 41 10.87 4.66 -12.28
CA ALA A 41 9.55 5.14 -12.67
C ALA A 41 8.43 4.35 -11.99
N TYR A 42 8.55 3.03 -11.96
CA TYR A 42 7.62 2.14 -11.28
C TYR A 42 7.54 2.46 -9.79
N HIS A 43 8.67 2.50 -9.08
CA HIS A 43 8.72 2.84 -7.67
C HIS A 43 8.12 4.22 -7.41
N TRP A 44 8.44 5.21 -8.24
CA TRP A 44 7.86 6.55 -8.12
C TRP A 44 6.33 6.54 -8.25
N SER A 45 5.77 5.76 -9.18
CA SER A 45 4.33 5.66 -9.40
C SER A 45 3.55 4.99 -8.26
N HIS A 46 4.23 4.15 -7.47
CA HIS A 46 3.69 3.44 -6.31
C HIS A 46 3.99 4.11 -4.97
N ARG A 47 4.82 5.17 -4.93
CA ARG A 47 5.05 5.91 -3.69
C ARG A 47 3.74 6.53 -3.16
N PRO A 48 3.46 6.37 -1.85
CA PRO A 48 2.32 7.01 -1.21
C PRO A 48 2.36 8.52 -1.47
N SER A 49 1.19 9.12 -1.70
CA SER A 49 1.03 10.52 -2.12
C SER A 49 1.63 11.54 -1.14
N GLU A 50 1.90 11.13 0.10
CA GLU A 50 2.38 11.96 1.20
C GLU A 50 3.88 12.34 1.07
N ASP A 51 4.70 11.53 0.42
CA ASP A 51 6.14 11.78 0.22
C ASP A 51 6.47 12.60 -1.04
N ARG A 52 5.45 12.94 -1.84
CA ARG A 52 5.66 13.73 -3.05
C ARG A 52 5.75 15.19 -2.63
N PHE A 53 6.95 15.75 -2.57
CA PHE A 53 7.16 17.20 -2.44
C PHE A 53 6.36 18.02 -3.48
N ALA A 54 6.06 17.43 -4.65
CA ALA A 54 5.12 18.01 -5.62
C ALA A 54 3.69 18.18 -5.05
N ASN A 55 3.24 17.26 -4.17
CA ASN A 55 1.99 17.35 -3.43
C ASN A 55 2.10 18.32 -2.23
N GLN A 56 3.30 18.49 -1.64
CA GLN A 56 3.52 19.51 -0.60
C GLN A 56 3.47 20.94 -1.17
N ILE A 57 4.13 21.20 -2.32
CA ILE A 57 4.02 22.49 -3.02
C ILE A 57 2.58 22.74 -3.46
N SER A 58 1.92 21.71 -3.97
CA SER A 58 0.51 21.75 -4.34
C SER A 58 -0.41 22.08 -3.17
N GLY A 59 -0.19 21.44 -2.01
CA GLY A 59 -0.91 21.72 -0.78
C GLY A 59 -0.64 23.13 -0.26
N ALA A 60 0.61 23.61 -0.33
CA ALA A 60 0.98 24.97 0.06
C ALA A 60 0.34 26.03 -0.86
N ILE A 61 0.33 25.81 -2.18
CA ILE A 61 -0.33 26.70 -3.15
C ILE A 61 -1.85 26.68 -2.93
N LEU A 62 -2.45 25.52 -2.66
CA LEU A 62 -3.87 25.43 -2.32
C LEU A 62 -4.18 26.12 -0.99
N LEU A 63 -3.34 25.96 0.03
CA LEU A 63 -3.48 26.64 1.32
C LEU A 63 -3.39 28.15 1.13
N VAL A 64 -2.36 28.64 0.42
CA VAL A 64 -2.18 30.07 0.12
C VAL A 64 -3.34 30.60 -0.71
N GLY A 65 -3.77 29.88 -1.76
CA GLY A 65 -4.93 30.24 -2.57
C GLY A 65 -6.22 30.30 -1.76
N THR A 66 -6.43 29.34 -0.86
CA THR A 66 -7.58 29.31 0.05
C THR A 66 -7.53 30.45 1.05
N VAL A 67 -6.37 30.73 1.64
CA VAL A 67 -6.16 31.86 2.57
C VAL A 67 -6.39 33.19 1.86
N LEU A 68 -5.86 33.37 0.65
CA LEU A 68 -6.09 34.58 -0.14
C LEU A 68 -7.56 34.74 -0.56
N ALA A 69 -8.24 33.65 -0.91
CA ALA A 69 -9.68 33.66 -1.19
C ALA A 69 -10.49 34.03 0.07
N LEU A 70 -10.13 33.51 1.24
CA LEU A 70 -10.75 33.85 2.53
C LEU A 70 -10.48 35.32 2.92
N LEU A 71 -9.27 35.83 2.69
CA LEU A 71 -8.95 37.24 2.93
C LEU A 71 -9.75 38.14 1.98
N GLY A 72 -9.89 37.75 0.71
CA GLY A 72 -10.76 38.44 -0.25
C GLY A 72 -12.24 38.39 0.13
N PHE A 73 -12.70 37.28 0.73
CA PHE A 73 -14.06 37.13 1.27
C PHE A 73 -14.30 38.07 2.45
N VAL A 74 -13.36 38.18 3.39
CA VAL A 74 -13.50 39.08 4.55
C VAL A 74 -13.41 40.55 4.13
N ALA A 75 -12.58 40.87 3.14
CA ALA A 75 -12.35 42.23 2.69
C ALA A 75 -13.41 42.74 1.69
N SER A 76 -14.17 41.85 1.02
CA SER A 76 -15.14 42.26 0.00
C SER A 76 -16.57 41.89 0.37
N SER A 77 -17.45 42.89 0.41
CA SER A 77 -18.90 42.72 0.56
C SER A 77 -19.59 42.35 -0.77
N ASN A 78 -18.83 41.93 -1.79
CA ASN A 78 -19.32 41.69 -3.13
C ASN A 78 -19.41 40.19 -3.45
N ALA A 79 -20.64 39.68 -3.56
CA ALA A 79 -20.94 38.28 -3.86
C ALA A 79 -20.27 37.75 -5.14
N VAL A 80 -19.94 38.63 -6.10
CA VAL A 80 -19.26 38.22 -7.35
C VAL A 80 -17.84 37.73 -7.08
N VAL A 81 -17.10 38.36 -6.17
CA VAL A 81 -15.72 37.97 -5.82
C VAL A 81 -15.69 36.58 -5.18
N LEU A 82 -16.70 36.28 -4.38
CA LEU A 82 -16.87 34.98 -3.72
C LEU A 82 -17.06 33.85 -4.73
N VAL A 83 -17.99 34.02 -5.68
CA VAL A 83 -18.29 32.99 -6.68
C VAL A 83 -17.06 32.72 -7.56
N VAL A 84 -16.33 33.77 -7.95
CA VAL A 84 -15.11 33.64 -8.74
C VAL A 84 -14.01 32.93 -7.96
N GLY A 85 -13.77 33.30 -6.69
CA GLY A 85 -12.75 32.68 -5.84
C GLY A 85 -12.99 31.18 -5.60
N VAL A 86 -14.23 30.79 -5.34
CA VAL A 86 -14.62 29.38 -5.19
C VAL A 86 -14.46 28.63 -6.52
N GLY A 87 -14.88 29.24 -7.64
CA GLY A 87 -14.75 28.64 -8.97
C GLY A 87 -13.30 28.36 -9.37
N VAL A 88 -12.41 29.33 -9.19
CA VAL A 88 -10.97 29.17 -9.49
C VAL A 88 -10.36 28.07 -8.62
N THR A 89 -10.68 28.05 -7.32
CA THR A 89 -10.18 27.02 -6.39
C THR A 89 -10.63 25.62 -6.82
N LEU A 90 -11.89 25.44 -7.20
CA LEU A 90 -12.42 24.16 -7.70
C LEU A 90 -11.73 23.72 -9.00
N ILE A 91 -11.53 24.65 -9.95
CA ILE A 91 -10.85 24.35 -11.22
C ILE A 91 -9.42 23.86 -10.96
N VAL A 92 -8.68 24.53 -10.07
CA VAL A 92 -7.31 24.15 -9.71
C VAL A 92 -7.29 22.76 -9.05
N VAL A 93 -8.17 22.51 -8.08
CA VAL A 93 -8.28 21.20 -7.41
C VAL A 93 -8.59 20.07 -8.41
N VAL A 94 -9.55 20.28 -9.33
CA VAL A 94 -9.93 19.28 -10.34
C VAL A 94 -8.80 19.03 -11.34
N ALA A 95 -8.13 20.09 -11.80
CA ALA A 95 -7.00 19.97 -12.73
C ALA A 95 -5.85 19.16 -12.12
N MET A 96 -5.53 19.42 -10.85
CA MET A 96 -4.45 18.71 -10.14
C MET A 96 -4.80 17.25 -9.89
N ARG A 97 -6.04 16.94 -9.46
CA ARG A 97 -6.49 15.55 -9.30
C ARG A 97 -6.45 14.78 -10.63
N ARG A 98 -6.82 15.41 -11.74
CA ARG A 98 -6.71 14.81 -13.08
C ARG A 98 -5.27 14.59 -13.51
N GLN A 99 -4.38 15.54 -13.24
CA GLN A 99 -2.97 15.43 -13.59
C GLN A 99 -2.25 14.31 -12.81
N GLU A 100 -2.55 14.17 -11.51
CA GLU A 100 -1.97 13.13 -10.66
C GLU A 100 -2.49 11.73 -11.03
N ALA A 101 -3.80 11.60 -11.27
CA ALA A 101 -4.39 10.34 -11.71
C ALA A 101 -3.82 9.92 -13.08
N GLY A 102 -3.72 10.84 -14.03
CA GLY A 102 -3.25 10.54 -15.39
C GLY A 102 -1.79 10.11 -15.44
N VAL A 103 -0.91 10.78 -14.71
CA VAL A 103 0.53 10.49 -14.76
C VAL A 103 0.86 9.17 -14.08
N ALA A 104 0.42 8.97 -12.83
CA ALA A 104 0.73 7.75 -12.11
C ALA A 104 0.02 6.53 -12.71
N ALA A 105 -1.22 6.68 -13.18
CA ALA A 105 -1.92 5.59 -13.88
C ALA A 105 -1.25 5.25 -15.21
N SER A 106 -0.79 6.24 -15.99
CA SER A 106 -0.09 5.96 -17.25
C SER A 106 1.20 5.18 -17.03
N ILE A 107 1.94 5.49 -15.96
CA ILE A 107 3.14 4.72 -15.60
C ILE A 107 2.70 3.32 -15.16
N ARG A 108 1.79 3.16 -14.21
CA ARG A 108 1.33 1.82 -13.78
C ARG A 108 0.81 0.95 -14.92
N SER A 109 0.10 1.52 -15.90
CA SER A 109 -0.37 0.76 -17.07
C SER A 109 0.75 0.29 -18.00
N ALA A 110 1.85 1.04 -18.08
CA ALA A 110 3.01 0.68 -18.88
C ALA A 110 3.97 -0.26 -18.15
N TYR A 111 3.96 -0.27 -16.81
CA TYR A 111 4.77 -1.13 -15.96
C TYR A 111 3.85 -2.00 -15.08
N PRO A 112 3.13 -2.98 -15.66
CA PRO A 112 2.30 -3.89 -14.88
C PRO A 112 3.18 -4.67 -13.88
N ASP A 113 2.63 -5.01 -12.71
CA ASP A 113 3.33 -5.71 -11.61
C ASP A 113 4.03 -7.00 -12.08
N THR A 114 3.58 -7.57 -13.19
CA THR A 114 4.21 -8.69 -13.89
C THR A 114 5.64 -8.43 -14.35
N TYR A 115 6.07 -7.20 -14.62
CA TYR A 115 7.41 -6.93 -15.17
C TYR A 115 8.53 -7.02 -14.12
N LEU A 116 8.20 -6.88 -12.83
CA LEU A 116 9.11 -7.23 -11.73
C LEU A 116 9.02 -8.71 -11.34
N LEU A 117 7.89 -9.36 -11.64
CA LEU A 117 7.70 -10.81 -11.50
C LEU A 117 8.19 -11.61 -12.72
N GLN A 118 8.60 -10.94 -13.81
CA GLN A 118 9.14 -11.58 -15.03
C GLN A 118 10.65 -11.87 -14.93
N GLY A 119 11.22 -11.77 -13.73
CA GLY A 119 12.16 -12.78 -13.26
C GLY A 119 11.40 -14.03 -12.80
N GLY A 120 10.87 -14.81 -13.75
CA GLY A 120 10.42 -16.19 -13.53
C GLY A 120 8.99 -16.40 -13.01
N ARG A 121 8.00 -16.35 -13.91
CA ARG A 121 6.63 -16.84 -13.64
C ARG A 121 6.32 -18.20 -14.29
N ASP A 122 7.20 -18.69 -15.16
CA ASP A 122 7.02 -19.95 -15.89
C ASP A 122 7.85 -21.12 -15.31
N GLU A 123 8.50 -20.92 -14.16
CA GLU A 123 9.42 -21.89 -13.56
C GLU A 123 9.17 -22.01 -12.04
N PHE A 124 7.94 -22.39 -11.66
CA PHE A 124 7.72 -22.99 -10.33
C PHE A 124 8.03 -24.49 -10.40
N ASP A 125 9.26 -24.82 -10.80
CA ASP A 125 9.77 -26.19 -10.92
C ASP A 125 10.82 -26.44 -9.83
N GLY A 126 10.44 -26.24 -8.56
CA GLY A 126 11.35 -26.42 -7.42
C GLY A 126 12.63 -25.58 -7.49
N GLY A 127 12.61 -24.49 -8.27
CA GLY A 127 13.75 -23.62 -8.52
C GLY A 127 14.34 -23.11 -7.22
N GLN A 128 15.60 -23.48 -6.99
CA GLN A 128 16.36 -23.16 -5.79
C GLN A 128 16.39 -21.63 -5.60
N LEU A 129 15.75 -21.15 -4.55
CA LEU A 129 15.75 -19.73 -4.18
C LEU A 129 17.20 -19.21 -4.11
N PRO A 130 17.47 -17.97 -4.57
CA PRO A 130 18.79 -17.38 -4.43
C PRO A 130 19.22 -17.42 -2.96
N PRO A 131 20.49 -17.74 -2.66
CA PRO A 131 20.94 -17.87 -1.28
C PRO A 131 20.76 -16.53 -0.56
N PRO A 132 20.23 -16.55 0.67
CA PRO A 132 20.00 -15.34 1.45
C PRO A 132 21.33 -14.62 1.72
N VAL A 133 21.35 -13.31 1.49
CA VAL A 133 22.47 -12.44 1.82
C VAL A 133 22.45 -12.17 3.33
N GLY A 134 23.05 -13.08 4.11
CA GLY A 134 23.20 -13.00 5.57
C GLY A 134 22.30 -13.95 6.37
N ALA A 135 22.78 -14.39 7.53
CA ALA A 135 22.09 -15.37 8.38
C ALA A 135 20.69 -14.91 8.83
N GLU A 136 20.52 -13.62 9.09
CA GLU A 136 19.24 -13.05 9.51
C GLU A 136 18.18 -13.06 8.39
N LEU A 137 18.58 -12.79 7.14
CA LEU A 137 17.68 -12.89 5.99
C LEU A 137 17.27 -14.34 5.73
N ALA A 138 18.21 -15.29 5.93
CA ALA A 138 17.95 -16.71 5.80
C ALA A 138 16.90 -17.20 6.80
N GLU A 139 17.02 -16.76 8.06
CA GLU A 139 16.08 -17.09 9.12
C GLU A 139 14.68 -16.51 8.83
N ARG A 140 14.60 -15.25 8.40
CA ARG A 140 13.33 -14.62 8.00
C ARG A 140 12.69 -15.32 6.80
N GLN A 141 13.50 -15.71 5.82
CA GLN A 141 13.02 -16.45 4.66
C GLN A 141 12.47 -17.82 5.05
N ARG A 142 13.16 -18.53 5.96
CA ARG A 142 12.68 -19.81 6.50
C ARG A 142 11.34 -19.65 7.20
N LEU A 143 11.21 -18.66 8.07
CA LEU A 143 9.96 -18.34 8.78
C LEU A 143 8.78 -18.17 7.82
N VAL A 144 8.95 -17.34 6.79
CA VAL A 144 7.88 -17.08 5.82
C VAL A 144 7.56 -18.32 4.99
N LEU A 145 8.56 -19.12 4.63
CA LEU A 145 8.36 -20.40 3.94
C LEU A 145 7.60 -21.41 4.81
N ASP A 146 7.99 -21.57 6.08
CA ASP A 146 7.34 -22.47 7.03
C ASP A 146 5.85 -22.07 7.21
N LEU A 147 5.57 -20.76 7.30
CA LEU A 147 4.20 -20.25 7.37
C LEU A 147 3.41 -20.48 6.07
N ALA A 148 4.03 -20.23 4.91
CA ALA A 148 3.40 -20.44 3.60
C ALA A 148 3.08 -21.92 3.37
N GLU A 149 3.98 -22.83 3.72
CA GLU A 149 3.74 -24.27 3.63
C GLU A 149 2.59 -24.70 4.55
N ALA A 150 2.61 -24.27 5.81
CA ALA A 150 1.52 -24.54 6.75
C ALA A 150 0.16 -24.01 6.24
N ALA A 151 0.16 -22.80 5.65
CA ALA A 151 -1.03 -22.23 5.02
C ALA A 151 -1.52 -23.12 3.88
N TRP A 152 -0.63 -23.44 2.93
CA TRP A 152 -0.94 -24.20 1.73
C TRP A 152 -1.56 -25.57 2.05
N GLN A 153 -0.98 -26.30 3.02
CA GLN A 153 -1.51 -27.60 3.46
C GLN A 153 -2.96 -27.51 3.96
N GLN A 154 -3.34 -26.38 4.56
CA GLN A 154 -4.66 -26.19 5.12
C GLN A 154 -5.69 -25.66 4.11
N VAL A 155 -5.28 -24.78 3.19
CA VAL A 155 -6.22 -24.01 2.35
C VAL A 155 -6.20 -24.36 0.87
N ARG A 156 -5.47 -25.41 0.45
CA ARG A 156 -5.23 -25.75 -0.97
C ARG A 156 -6.46 -25.73 -1.89
N GLU A 157 -7.65 -26.02 -1.37
CA GLU A 157 -8.92 -26.09 -2.13
C GLU A 157 -9.76 -24.80 -2.04
N HIS A 158 -9.38 -23.86 -1.17
CA HIS A 158 -10.18 -22.70 -0.79
C HIS A 158 -9.47 -21.35 -0.97
N ALA A 159 -8.15 -21.36 -1.13
CA ALA A 159 -7.34 -20.16 -1.31
C ALA A 159 -6.09 -20.46 -2.15
N SER A 160 -5.54 -19.40 -2.74
CA SER A 160 -4.22 -19.42 -3.36
C SER A 160 -3.18 -18.97 -2.34
N VAL A 161 -2.05 -19.67 -2.28
CA VAL A 161 -0.92 -19.30 -1.42
C VAL A 161 0.27 -18.98 -2.31
N ASP A 162 0.73 -17.73 -2.25
CA ASP A 162 1.88 -17.25 -2.99
C ASP A 162 3.02 -16.94 -2.02
N PHE A 163 4.22 -17.40 -2.38
CA PHE A 163 5.47 -16.98 -1.76
C PHE A 163 6.27 -16.17 -2.77
N LEU A 164 6.60 -14.93 -2.42
CA LEU A 164 7.32 -14.02 -3.31
C LEU A 164 8.35 -13.20 -2.54
N THR A 165 9.22 -12.52 -3.27
CA THR A 165 10.18 -11.59 -2.71
C THR A 165 9.84 -10.19 -3.19
N ASP A 166 9.62 -9.25 -2.26
CA ASP A 166 9.35 -7.84 -2.55
C ASP A 166 10.51 -6.96 -2.05
N ASP A 167 11.23 -6.31 -2.96
CA ASP A 167 12.49 -5.59 -2.67
C ASP A 167 13.50 -6.42 -1.85
N GLY A 168 13.62 -7.72 -2.13
CA GLY A 168 14.50 -8.63 -1.38
C GLY A 168 13.92 -9.13 -0.04
N ARG A 169 12.68 -8.78 0.29
CA ARG A 169 12.01 -9.20 1.53
C ARG A 169 11.08 -10.38 1.26
N PRO A 170 11.16 -11.47 2.06
CA PRO A 170 10.23 -12.58 1.93
C PRO A 170 8.79 -12.14 2.24
N VAL A 171 7.86 -12.56 1.38
CA VAL A 171 6.44 -12.25 1.47
C VAL A 171 5.63 -13.53 1.30
N VAL A 172 4.64 -13.71 2.17
CA VAL A 172 3.58 -14.71 1.98
C VAL A 172 2.25 -14.00 1.78
N SER A 173 1.51 -14.42 0.75
CA SER A 173 0.15 -13.97 0.46
C SER A 173 -0.78 -15.17 0.44
N VAL A 174 -1.91 -15.06 1.11
CA VAL A 174 -2.97 -16.07 1.10
C VAL A 174 -4.26 -15.40 0.69
N GLU A 175 -4.72 -15.68 -0.52
CA GLU A 175 -5.89 -15.05 -1.13
C GLU A 175 -7.06 -16.06 -1.23
N PRO A 176 -8.17 -15.87 -0.49
CA PRO A 176 -9.30 -16.77 -0.55
C PRO A 176 -10.01 -16.68 -1.90
N HIS A 177 -10.54 -17.82 -2.37
CA HIS A 177 -11.38 -17.84 -3.58
C HIS A 177 -12.75 -17.22 -3.35
N LYS A 178 -13.19 -17.18 -2.09
CA LYS A 178 -14.47 -16.62 -1.67
C LYS A 178 -14.37 -15.10 -1.48
N ALA A 179 -15.19 -14.35 -2.21
CA ALA A 179 -15.13 -12.88 -2.25
C ALA A 179 -15.47 -12.17 -0.92
N ASP A 180 -16.10 -12.87 0.02
CA ASP A 180 -16.46 -12.34 1.33
C ASP A 180 -15.52 -12.76 2.47
N ALA A 181 -14.49 -13.57 2.19
CA ALA A 181 -13.40 -13.88 3.11
C ALA A 181 -12.28 -12.84 3.03
N ALA A 182 -11.46 -12.73 4.09
CA ALA A 182 -10.33 -11.80 4.11
C ALA A 182 -9.05 -12.46 3.60
N GLY A 183 -8.30 -11.79 2.73
CA GLY A 183 -6.91 -12.18 2.43
C GLY A 183 -5.98 -11.99 3.63
N PHE A 184 -4.86 -12.73 3.64
CA PHE A 184 -3.78 -12.56 4.60
C PHE A 184 -2.49 -12.25 3.86
N TRP A 185 -1.80 -11.19 4.25
CA TRP A 185 -0.53 -10.79 3.65
C TRP A 185 0.50 -10.52 4.74
N MET A 186 1.69 -11.09 4.60
CA MET A 186 2.78 -10.87 5.55
C MET A 186 4.10 -10.65 4.85
N VAL A 187 4.81 -9.59 5.25
CA VAL A 187 6.19 -9.28 4.81
C VAL A 187 7.14 -9.41 6.00
N ALA A 188 8.19 -10.21 5.83
CA ALA A 188 9.29 -10.29 6.78
C ALA A 188 10.42 -9.33 6.38
N ASP A 189 10.49 -8.20 7.05
CA ASP A 189 11.64 -7.28 7.00
C ASP A 189 12.30 -7.26 8.39
N HIS A 190 12.72 -6.10 8.91
CA HIS A 190 13.12 -5.91 10.31
C HIS A 190 12.01 -6.25 11.33
N ALA A 191 10.78 -6.44 10.86
CA ALA A 191 9.59 -6.85 11.60
C ALA A 191 8.70 -7.72 10.69
N LEU A 192 7.83 -8.53 11.30
CA LEU A 192 6.73 -9.18 10.60
C LEU A 192 5.60 -8.16 10.43
N ASN A 193 5.42 -7.68 9.21
CA ASN A 193 4.35 -6.76 8.86
C ASN A 193 3.17 -7.56 8.32
N ILE A 194 2.08 -7.62 9.07
CA ILE A 194 0.89 -8.40 8.73
C ILE A 194 -0.23 -7.44 8.34
N GLN A 195 -0.89 -7.72 7.23
CA GLN A 195 -2.07 -7.04 6.74
C GLN A 195 -3.18 -8.06 6.46
N ILE A 196 -4.42 -7.70 6.79
CA ILE A 196 -5.58 -8.56 6.59
C ILE A 196 -6.62 -7.82 5.74
N GLY A 197 -7.14 -8.54 4.75
CA GLY A 197 -8.04 -8.03 3.72
C GLY A 197 -7.40 -6.90 2.89
N GLN A 198 -8.27 -6.09 2.28
CA GLN A 198 -7.84 -4.90 1.53
C GLN A 198 -7.67 -3.66 2.40
N SER A 199 -7.64 -3.83 3.73
CA SER A 199 -7.50 -2.74 4.67
C SER A 199 -6.05 -2.23 4.70
N ARG A 200 -5.86 -0.96 5.07
CA ARG A 200 -4.52 -0.44 5.39
C ARG A 200 -4.08 -0.76 6.82
N ALA A 201 -4.93 -1.43 7.61
CA ALA A 201 -4.62 -1.77 8.99
C ALA A 201 -3.53 -2.84 9.01
N ARG A 202 -2.44 -2.57 9.75
CA ARG A 202 -1.27 -3.43 9.81
C ARG A 202 -0.80 -3.65 11.23
N TRP A 203 -0.32 -4.85 11.49
CA TRP A 203 0.47 -5.17 12.67
C TRP A 203 1.95 -5.20 12.28
N SER A 204 2.80 -4.66 13.14
CA SER A 204 4.26 -4.73 12.98
C SER A 204 4.82 -5.43 14.21
N LEU A 205 5.10 -6.72 14.07
CA LEU A 205 5.61 -7.56 15.16
C LEU A 205 7.12 -7.66 15.08
N ARG A 206 7.83 -7.47 16.20
CA ARG A 206 9.29 -7.70 16.24
C ARG A 206 9.57 -9.17 15.94
N VAL A 207 10.53 -9.48 15.06
CA VAL A 207 10.90 -10.88 14.78
C VAL A 207 11.34 -11.57 16.06
N SER A 208 10.59 -12.60 16.46
CA SER A 208 10.83 -13.45 17.62
C SER A 208 9.97 -14.71 17.49
N PRO A 209 10.31 -15.81 18.20
CA PRO A 209 9.48 -17.01 18.22
C PRO A 209 8.03 -16.77 18.69
N GLU A 210 7.82 -15.78 19.56
CA GLU A 210 6.48 -15.39 20.00
C GLU A 210 5.68 -14.73 18.86
N SER A 211 6.32 -13.82 18.10
CA SER A 211 5.70 -13.18 16.95
C SER A 211 5.43 -14.15 15.82
N GLU A 212 6.26 -15.17 15.65
CA GLU A 212 6.04 -16.29 14.73
C GLU A 212 4.76 -17.04 15.10
N ALA A 213 4.67 -17.51 16.35
CA ALA A 213 3.49 -18.20 16.85
C ALA A 213 2.23 -17.31 16.75
N LEU A 214 2.37 -16.01 17.02
CA LEU A 214 1.28 -15.05 16.88
C LEU A 214 0.85 -14.87 15.42
N SER A 215 1.78 -14.78 14.48
CA SER A 215 1.49 -14.65 13.05
C SER A 215 0.76 -15.89 12.50
N ALA A 216 1.17 -17.08 12.94
CA ALA A 216 0.48 -18.32 12.64
C ALA A 216 -0.93 -18.34 13.24
N ALA A 217 -1.08 -17.95 14.52
CA ALA A 217 -2.40 -17.86 15.15
C ALA A 217 -3.33 -16.85 14.46
N MET A 218 -2.80 -15.73 13.98
CA MET A 218 -3.55 -14.75 13.18
C MET A 218 -3.99 -15.34 11.85
N LEU A 219 -3.09 -16.02 11.11
CA LEU A 219 -3.45 -16.70 9.86
C LEU A 219 -4.57 -17.73 10.09
N GLN A 220 -4.48 -18.53 11.15
CA GLN A 220 -5.54 -19.49 11.53
C GLN A 220 -6.87 -18.80 11.83
N ALA A 221 -6.85 -17.63 12.48
CA ALA A 221 -8.06 -16.85 12.72
C ALA A 221 -8.67 -16.30 11.42
N VAL A 222 -7.84 -15.83 10.47
CA VAL A 222 -8.28 -15.35 9.15
C VAL A 222 -8.94 -16.47 8.35
N ILE A 223 -8.30 -17.64 8.26
CA ILE A 223 -8.84 -18.81 7.54
C ILE A 223 -10.20 -19.22 8.12
N ALA A 224 -10.35 -19.14 9.44
CA ALA A 224 -11.58 -19.46 10.16
C ALA A 224 -12.66 -18.34 10.10
N GLY A 225 -12.44 -17.23 9.40
CA GLY A 225 -13.40 -16.12 9.32
C GLY A 225 -13.55 -15.34 10.62
N ARG A 226 -12.58 -15.41 11.53
CA ARG A 226 -12.62 -14.74 12.84
C ARG A 226 -12.03 -13.34 12.77
N VAL A 227 -12.52 -12.56 11.82
CA VAL A 227 -12.02 -11.21 11.54
C VAL A 227 -13.19 -10.26 11.33
N ASP A 228 -13.12 -9.12 12.00
CA ASP A 228 -14.04 -8.02 11.82
C ASP A 228 -13.31 -6.80 11.26
N GLU A 229 -13.91 -6.13 10.28
CA GLU A 229 -13.48 -4.83 9.79
C GLU A 229 -14.54 -3.77 10.10
N THR A 230 -14.16 -2.74 10.85
CA THR A 230 -14.99 -1.57 11.08
C THR A 230 -14.49 -0.40 10.25
N ARG A 231 -15.32 0.14 9.37
CA ARG A 231 -15.02 1.34 8.57
C ARG A 231 -15.85 2.54 9.00
N ALA A 232 -15.20 3.69 9.08
CA ALA A 232 -15.81 5.00 9.23
C ALA A 232 -15.11 6.01 8.32
N LEU A 233 -15.56 7.27 8.32
CA LEU A 233 -15.01 8.31 7.46
C LEU A 233 -13.49 8.45 7.62
N GLY A 234 -12.75 7.95 6.62
CA GLY A 234 -11.29 8.01 6.58
C GLY A 234 -10.57 7.11 7.59
N ARG A 235 -11.23 6.13 8.20
CA ARG A 235 -10.67 5.24 9.22
C ARG A 235 -11.12 3.80 9.03
N VAL A 236 -10.18 2.88 9.23
CA VAL A 236 -10.44 1.45 9.25
C VAL A 236 -9.82 0.82 10.50
N ALA A 237 -10.55 -0.08 11.14
CA ALA A 237 -10.06 -0.94 12.20
C ALA A 237 -10.28 -2.38 11.77
N VAL A 238 -9.27 -3.22 11.92
CA VAL A 238 -9.42 -4.66 11.77
C VAL A 238 -9.16 -5.30 13.12
N THR A 239 -10.06 -6.16 13.55
CA THR A 239 -9.94 -6.95 14.77
C THR A 239 -9.90 -8.42 14.41
N VAL A 240 -8.90 -9.13 14.93
CA VAL A 240 -8.70 -10.57 14.74
C VAL A 240 -8.98 -11.25 16.07
N HIS A 241 -9.86 -12.24 16.06
CA HIS A 241 -10.24 -13.02 17.24
C HIS A 241 -9.49 -14.35 17.25
N LEU A 242 -8.53 -14.50 18.15
CA LEU A 242 -7.70 -15.69 18.27
C LEU A 242 -8.45 -16.83 18.96
N ALA A 243 -7.95 -18.07 18.80
CA ALA A 243 -8.58 -19.25 19.38
C ALA A 243 -8.53 -19.29 20.92
N ASP A 244 -7.59 -18.58 21.53
CA ASP A 244 -7.46 -18.44 22.98
C ASP A 244 -8.39 -17.35 23.56
N GLY A 245 -9.23 -16.73 22.73
CA GLY A 245 -10.14 -15.65 23.12
C GLY A 245 -9.48 -14.27 23.18
N ARG A 246 -8.19 -14.13 22.87
CA ARG A 246 -7.56 -12.81 22.73
C ARG A 246 -8.05 -12.12 21.45
N GLU A 247 -8.17 -10.80 21.54
CA GLU A 247 -8.46 -9.93 20.41
C GLU A 247 -7.24 -9.09 20.05
N LEU A 248 -6.88 -9.06 18.77
CA LEU A 248 -5.83 -8.18 18.25
C LEU A 248 -6.45 -7.16 17.32
N SER A 249 -6.26 -5.87 17.60
CA SER A 249 -6.83 -4.79 16.77
C SER A 249 -5.72 -3.94 16.15
N ALA A 250 -5.82 -3.70 14.84
CA ALA A 250 -5.02 -2.71 14.13
C ALA A 250 -5.90 -1.57 13.61
N LEU A 251 -5.29 -0.40 13.48
CA LEU A 251 -5.92 0.83 13.05
C LEU A 251 -5.17 1.40 11.85
N ALA A 252 -5.90 1.89 10.86
CA ALA A 252 -5.32 2.71 9.82
C ALA A 252 -6.22 3.91 9.48
N ASP A 253 -5.56 5.01 9.13
CA ASP A 253 -6.19 6.20 8.59
C ASP A 253 -6.17 6.08 7.05
N GLU A 254 -7.35 6.10 6.43
CA GLU A 254 -7.51 6.02 4.97
C GLU A 254 -7.50 7.40 4.30
N SER A 255 -7.66 8.48 5.07
CA SER A 255 -7.73 9.84 4.53
C SER A 255 -6.88 10.85 5.32
N THR A 256 -6.26 11.77 4.59
CA THR A 256 -5.58 12.96 5.13
C THR A 256 -6.55 14.01 5.71
N VAL A 257 -7.87 13.83 5.54
CA VAL A 257 -8.89 14.82 5.88
C VAL A 257 -9.19 14.88 7.39
N GLY A 258 -8.62 13.97 8.20
CA GLY A 258 -9.00 13.82 9.61
C GLY A 258 -7.85 13.60 10.58
N PHE A 259 -7.00 14.61 10.80
CA PHE A 259 -6.09 14.64 11.97
C PHE A 259 -6.85 14.64 13.31
N LEU A 260 -8.15 14.91 13.29
CA LEU A 260 -9.00 14.86 14.47
C LEU A 260 -9.36 13.41 14.81
N LYS A 261 -9.07 12.99 16.05
CA LYS A 261 -9.65 11.78 16.64
C LYS A 261 -11.17 11.93 16.59
N VAL A 262 -11.86 11.05 15.88
CA VAL A 262 -13.33 11.09 15.79
C VAL A 262 -13.89 10.20 16.90
N PRO A 263 -14.26 10.72 18.08
CA PRO A 263 -14.69 9.88 19.19
C PRO A 263 -15.92 9.03 18.80
N GLY A 264 -15.95 7.80 19.28
CA GLY A 264 -17.07 6.89 19.06
C GLY A 264 -17.19 6.31 17.64
N TRP A 265 -16.24 6.57 16.74
CA TRP A 265 -16.33 6.11 15.35
C TRP A 265 -16.49 4.61 15.19
N ARG A 266 -15.94 3.82 16.11
CA ARG A 266 -16.14 2.36 16.13
C ARG A 266 -17.59 1.95 16.44
N ARG A 267 -18.37 2.79 17.13
CA ARG A 267 -19.78 2.49 17.50
C ARG A 267 -20.77 2.80 16.38
N TRP A 268 -20.49 3.80 15.56
CA TRP A 268 -21.36 4.21 14.44
C TRP A 268 -20.78 3.87 13.06
N GLY A 269 -19.56 3.34 13.01
CA GLY A 269 -18.96 2.77 11.81
C GLY A 269 -19.70 1.53 11.34
N ARG A 270 -19.50 1.17 10.07
CA ARG A 270 -20.05 -0.07 9.52
C ARG A 270 -19.06 -1.20 9.81
N THR A 271 -19.53 -2.21 10.53
CA THR A 271 -18.76 -3.43 10.78
C THR A 271 -19.13 -4.48 9.75
N ARG A 272 -18.11 -5.13 9.20
CA ARG A 272 -18.21 -6.30 8.32
C ARG A 272 -17.45 -7.44 8.97
N GLU A 273 -18.13 -8.56 9.16
CA GLU A 273 -17.52 -9.83 9.53
C GLU A 273 -17.09 -10.54 8.24
N PHE A 274 -15.91 -11.14 8.23
CA PHE A 274 -15.43 -11.91 7.08
C PHE A 274 -15.87 -13.36 7.18
N ALA A 275 -16.20 -13.97 6.04
CA ALA A 275 -16.52 -15.39 6.00
C ALA A 275 -15.25 -16.25 6.20
N PRO A 276 -15.39 -17.49 6.70
CA PRO A 276 -14.31 -18.48 6.61
C PRO A 276 -14.00 -18.80 5.14
N TYR A 277 -12.82 -19.38 4.92
CA TYR A 277 -12.38 -19.75 3.57
C TYR A 277 -13.22 -20.87 2.96
N SER A 278 -13.77 -21.78 3.78
CA SER A 278 -14.65 -22.88 3.36
C SER A 278 -16.13 -22.52 3.28
#